data_AF-A0A520IAK9-F1
#
_entry.id   AF-A0A520IAK9-F1
#
_cell.length_a   1.000
_cell.length_b   1.000
_cell.length_c   1.000
_cell.angle_alpha   90.00
_cell.angle_beta   90.00
_cell.angle_gamma   90.00
#
_symmetry.space_group_name_H-M   'P 1'
#
loop_
_entity.id
_entity.type
_entity.pdbx_description
1 polymer ?
#
loop_
_entity_poly.entity_id
_entity_poly.type
_entity_poly.pdbx_seq_one_letter_code
_entity_poly.pdbx_strand_id
1 'polypeptide(L)'
;MAERKLLAGHAIRRLRRGAGLTQAAMADMLAISPSYLNLVERNQRPISATLLIKLAESFDFDPRSLAAGEPGGGADAIRRRLADPMFADLEIDRNEVEEWLASAPGGAAAFARVFDRIGGGAVVEAGDDPVTLVRREIERWRNHFADLDAAAEALADELRLGAGDLYGAIAERLRAKHGLTIRVLPADVLPDTLRRLDLHARQLQLSEMLDPASRTFAVAFQLGQI
;
A
#
# COMPACT_ATOMS: atom_id res chain seq x y z
N MET A 1 32.25 22.13 11.42
CA MET A 1 30.98 21.98 10.67
C MET A 1 31.34 21.78 9.21
N ALA A 2 31.24 20.56 8.67
CA ALA A 2 31.60 20.32 7.28
C ALA A 2 30.60 21.05 6.36
N GLU A 3 31.09 21.93 5.49
CA GLU A 3 30.28 22.58 4.45
C GLU A 3 29.56 21.51 3.63
N ARG A 4 28.24 21.45 3.76
CA ARG A 4 27.40 20.53 3.00
C ARG A 4 27.50 20.91 1.53
N LYS A 5 28.22 20.10 0.74
CA LYS A 5 28.34 20.25 -0.71
C LYS A 5 26.94 20.25 -1.32
N LEU A 6 26.54 21.38 -1.91
CA LEU A 6 25.21 21.55 -2.48
C LEU A 6 25.22 21.12 -3.95
N LEU A 7 24.72 19.91 -4.21
CA LEU A 7 24.53 19.36 -5.55
C LEU A 7 23.09 19.62 -5.99
N ALA A 8 22.90 20.58 -6.89
CA ALA A 8 21.58 21.00 -7.37
C ALA A 8 21.55 21.25 -8.89
N GLY A 9 22.36 20.50 -9.64
CA GLY A 9 22.49 20.64 -11.09
C GLY A 9 21.17 20.49 -11.84
N HIS A 10 20.28 19.63 -11.34
CA HIS A 10 18.96 19.43 -11.93
C HIS A 10 18.05 20.66 -11.81
N ALA A 11 18.12 21.38 -10.68
CA ALA A 11 17.33 22.56 -10.43
C ALA A 11 17.79 23.70 -11.36
N ILE A 12 19.11 23.86 -11.51
CA ILE A 12 19.72 24.80 -12.45
C ILE A 12 19.32 24.46 -13.89
N ARG A 13 19.40 23.19 -14.28
CA ARG A 13 19.00 22.75 -15.62
C ARG A 13 17.52 23.00 -15.89
N ARG A 14 16.65 22.79 -14.90
CA ARG A 14 15.21 23.07 -14.99
C ARG A 14 14.94 24.56 -15.13
N LEU A 15 15.58 25.38 -14.30
CA LEU A 15 15.52 26.84 -14.35
C LEU A 15 15.90 27.35 -15.73
N ARG A 16 17.04 26.87 -16.26
CA ARG A 16 17.52 27.23 -17.59
C ARG A 16 16.52 26.91 -18.69
N ARG A 17 15.98 25.68 -18.69
CA ARG A 17 15.01 25.26 -19.70
C ARG A 17 13.69 26.01 -19.57
N GLY A 18 13.25 26.30 -18.34
CA GLY A 18 12.07 27.12 -18.07
C GLY A 18 12.21 28.55 -18.61
N ALA A 19 13.42 29.11 -18.56
CA ALA A 19 13.77 30.39 -19.16
C ALA A 19 14.05 30.32 -20.69
N GLY A 20 13.96 29.14 -21.32
CA GLY A 20 14.24 28.98 -22.76
C GLY A 20 15.70 29.18 -23.17
N LEU A 21 16.66 29.11 -22.23
CA LEU A 21 18.06 29.46 -22.48
C LEU A 21 18.92 28.26 -22.90
N THR A 22 19.90 28.52 -23.76
CA THR A 22 21.02 27.59 -23.99
C THR A 22 21.99 27.61 -22.80
N GLN A 23 22.83 26.57 -22.65
CA GLN A 23 23.85 26.58 -21.60
C GLN A 23 24.82 27.75 -21.76
N ALA A 24 25.20 28.11 -22.99
CA ALA A 24 26.06 29.25 -23.25
C ALA A 24 25.40 30.56 -22.81
N ALA A 25 24.16 30.80 -23.22
CA ALA A 25 23.43 32.03 -22.87
C ALA A 25 23.26 32.20 -21.35
N MET A 26 22.90 31.13 -20.63
CA MET A 26 22.79 31.20 -19.17
C MET A 26 24.16 31.39 -18.49
N ALA A 27 25.22 30.75 -19.01
CA ALA A 27 26.57 30.90 -18.48
C ALA A 27 27.07 32.35 -18.64
N ASP A 28 26.79 32.97 -19.79
CA ASP A 28 27.10 34.37 -20.05
C ASP A 28 26.34 35.30 -19.10
N MET A 29 25.04 35.09 -18.91
CA MET A 29 24.23 35.86 -17.95
C MET A 29 24.74 35.74 -16.51
N LEU A 30 25.18 34.54 -16.12
CA LEU A 30 25.76 34.29 -14.79
C LEU A 30 27.26 34.64 -14.73
N ALA A 31 27.85 35.20 -15.79
CA ALA A 31 29.28 35.50 -15.90
C ALA A 31 30.17 34.34 -15.39
N ILE A 32 29.93 33.13 -15.89
CA ILE A 32 30.71 31.91 -15.66
C ILE A 32 31.01 31.21 -16.98
N SER A 33 31.93 30.24 -16.99
CA SER A 33 32.19 29.49 -18.22
C SER A 33 31.06 28.48 -18.52
N PRO A 34 30.71 28.26 -19.80
CA PRO A 34 29.76 27.23 -20.20
C PRO A 34 30.16 25.82 -19.73
N SER A 35 31.47 25.54 -19.70
CA SER A 35 32.02 24.28 -19.18
C SER A 35 31.72 24.12 -17.69
N TYR A 36 31.89 25.18 -16.89
CA TYR A 36 31.56 25.15 -15.46
C TYR A 36 30.07 24.93 -15.23
N LEU A 37 29.20 25.64 -15.97
CA LEU A 37 27.75 25.43 -15.88
C LEU A 37 27.37 23.97 -16.23
N ASN A 38 27.98 23.38 -17.26
CA ASN A 38 27.74 22.00 -17.64
C ASN A 38 28.15 20.99 -16.54
N LEU A 39 29.29 21.19 -15.89
CA LEU A 39 29.74 20.35 -14.78
C LEU A 39 28.79 20.46 -13.59
N VAL A 40 28.31 21.67 -13.29
CA VAL A 40 27.34 21.93 -12.23
C VAL A 40 25.99 21.27 -12.56
N GLU A 41 25.46 21.44 -13.77
CA GLU A 41 24.19 20.83 -14.21
C GLU A 41 24.21 19.30 -14.17
N ARG A 42 25.39 18.69 -14.28
CA ARG A 42 25.61 17.24 -14.18
C ARG A 42 25.98 16.75 -12.79
N ASN A 43 25.90 17.63 -11.76
CA ASN A 43 26.31 17.32 -10.39
C ASN A 43 27.77 16.86 -10.24
N GLN A 44 28.65 17.16 -11.21
CA GLN A 44 30.07 16.85 -11.15
C GLN A 44 30.86 17.90 -10.36
N ARG A 45 30.29 19.11 -10.20
CA ARG A 45 30.80 20.16 -9.34
C ARG A 45 29.68 20.65 -8.42
N PRO A 46 29.94 20.80 -7.10
CA PRO A 46 29.02 21.48 -6.20
C PRO A 46 28.88 22.94 -6.59
N ILE A 47 27.71 23.49 -6.32
CA ILE A 47 27.40 24.90 -6.59
C ILE A 47 28.16 25.75 -5.56
N SER A 48 28.89 26.76 -6.03
CA SER A 48 29.56 27.71 -5.14
C SER A 48 28.58 28.73 -4.56
N ALA A 49 28.91 29.31 -3.41
CA ALA A 49 28.11 30.40 -2.82
C ALA A 49 27.94 31.57 -3.79
N THR A 50 29.00 31.93 -4.53
CA THR A 50 28.97 32.98 -5.55
C THR A 50 27.97 32.66 -6.68
N LEU A 51 27.89 31.40 -7.12
CA LEU A 51 26.93 31.00 -8.15
C LEU A 51 25.48 31.04 -7.62
N LEU A 52 25.24 30.67 -6.36
CA LEU A 52 23.92 30.78 -5.73
C LEU A 52 23.42 32.23 -5.70
N ILE A 53 24.29 33.18 -5.33
CA ILE A 53 23.94 34.61 -5.29
C ILE A 53 23.51 35.08 -6.69
N LYS A 54 24.30 34.76 -7.71
CA LYS A 54 23.99 35.15 -9.09
C LYS A 54 22.70 34.52 -9.62
N LEU A 55 22.43 33.26 -9.26
CA LEU A 55 21.18 32.59 -9.59
C LEU A 55 19.98 33.27 -8.90
N ALA A 56 20.13 33.66 -7.64
CA ALA A 56 19.09 34.38 -6.91
C ALA A 56 18.80 35.75 -7.56
N GLU A 57 19.84 36.51 -7.89
CA GLU A 57 19.71 37.85 -8.50
C GLU A 57 19.14 37.81 -9.92
N SER A 58 19.57 36.85 -10.74
CA SER A 58 19.22 36.83 -12.18
C SER A 58 17.95 36.05 -12.48
N PHE A 59 17.54 35.14 -11.60
CA PHE A 59 16.45 34.19 -11.86
C PHE A 59 15.49 33.99 -10.68
N ASP A 60 15.57 34.82 -9.63
CA ASP A 60 14.78 34.71 -8.40
C ASP A 60 14.85 33.29 -7.78
N PHE A 61 16.03 32.68 -7.88
CA PHE A 61 16.27 31.32 -7.41
C PHE A 61 16.40 31.28 -5.89
N ASP A 62 15.42 30.69 -5.19
CA ASP A 62 15.50 30.43 -3.75
C ASP A 62 16.25 29.11 -3.45
N PRO A 63 17.43 29.13 -2.79
CA PRO A 63 18.15 27.92 -2.40
C PRO A 63 17.36 27.03 -1.42
N ARG A 64 16.40 27.58 -0.67
CA ARG A 64 15.53 26.80 0.23
C ARG A 64 14.56 25.91 -0.55
N SER A 65 14.22 26.28 -1.80
CA SER A 65 13.40 25.46 -2.69
C SER A 65 14.09 24.14 -3.08
N LEU A 66 15.42 24.04 -2.94
CA LEU A 66 16.17 22.81 -3.15
C LEU A 66 15.87 21.75 -2.09
N ALA A 67 15.44 22.17 -0.89
CA ALA A 67 14.99 21.27 0.15
C ALA A 67 13.53 20.80 -0.05
N ALA A 68 12.76 21.50 -0.90
CA ALA A 68 11.31 21.36 -1.00
C ALA A 68 10.82 20.23 -1.94
N GLY A 69 11.71 19.31 -2.34
CA GLY A 69 11.28 18.09 -3.04
C GLY A 69 12.43 17.41 -3.73
N GLU A 70 13.01 16.41 -3.08
CA GLU A 70 13.92 15.50 -3.77
C GLU A 70 13.16 14.82 -4.93
N PRO A 71 13.76 14.73 -6.13
CA PRO A 71 13.13 14.09 -7.28
C PRO A 71 12.61 12.68 -6.92
N GLY A 72 11.34 12.40 -7.22
CA GLY A 72 10.71 11.13 -6.85
C GLY A 72 10.51 10.89 -5.34
N GLY A 73 10.65 11.93 -4.50
CA GLY A 73 10.56 11.84 -3.04
C GLY A 73 11.86 11.41 -2.36
N GLY A 74 12.96 11.34 -3.10
CA GLY A 74 14.28 11.00 -2.57
C GLY A 74 14.64 9.52 -2.62
N ALA A 75 15.85 9.20 -2.15
CA ALA A 75 16.41 7.85 -2.23
C ALA A 75 15.52 6.82 -1.53
N ASP A 76 15.05 7.11 -0.32
CA ASP A 76 14.20 6.19 0.43
C ASP A 76 12.81 6.02 -0.23
N ALA A 77 12.28 7.06 -0.86
CA ALA A 77 11.02 6.95 -1.58
C ALA A 77 11.16 6.13 -2.87
N ILE A 78 12.26 6.28 -3.61
CA ILE A 78 12.54 5.43 -4.78
C ILE A 78 12.77 3.99 -4.34
N ARG A 79 13.52 3.74 -3.26
CA ARG A 79 13.74 2.38 -2.73
C ARG A 79 12.44 1.68 -2.32
N ARG A 80 11.49 2.41 -1.72
CA ARG A 80 10.16 1.84 -1.43
C ARG A 80 9.42 1.39 -2.69
N ARG A 81 9.55 2.11 -3.80
CA ARG A 81 8.95 1.72 -5.08
C ARG A 81 9.66 0.53 -5.72
N LEU A 82 10.98 0.49 -5.61
CA LEU A 82 11.79 -0.63 -6.12
C LEU A 82 11.69 -1.90 -5.27
N ALA A 83 11.11 -1.83 -4.07
CA ALA A 83 10.80 -3.01 -3.25
C ALA A 83 9.55 -3.77 -3.73
N ASP A 84 8.87 -3.29 -4.78
CA ASP A 84 7.75 -3.99 -5.41
C ASP A 84 8.21 -5.35 -5.99
N PRO A 85 7.44 -6.45 -5.79
CA PRO A 85 7.78 -7.77 -6.33
C PRO A 85 8.07 -7.80 -7.83
N MET A 86 7.54 -6.86 -8.61
CA MET A 86 7.81 -6.77 -10.06
C MET A 86 9.28 -6.48 -10.40
N PHE A 87 10.08 -6.03 -9.42
CA PHE A 87 11.50 -5.71 -9.58
C PHE A 87 12.43 -6.65 -8.80
N ALA A 88 11.90 -7.77 -8.27
CA ALA A 88 12.64 -8.67 -7.39
C ALA A 88 13.89 -9.29 -8.06
N ASP A 89 13.94 -9.31 -9.39
CA ASP A 89 15.03 -9.85 -10.22
C ASP A 89 16.16 -8.85 -10.49
N LEU A 90 15.97 -7.55 -10.20
CA LEU A 90 16.90 -6.49 -10.60
C LEU A 90 18.01 -6.19 -9.58
N GLU A 91 17.94 -6.75 -8.36
CA GLU A 91 18.95 -6.61 -7.28
C GLU A 91 19.50 -5.16 -7.05
N ILE A 92 18.64 -4.14 -7.14
CA ILE A 92 19.06 -2.73 -7.10
C ILE A 92 19.45 -2.31 -5.67
N ASP A 93 20.70 -1.87 -5.48
CA ASP A 93 21.23 -1.46 -4.18
C ASP A 93 21.03 0.04 -3.87
N ARG A 94 21.44 0.47 -2.66
CA ARG A 94 21.28 1.87 -2.23
C ARG A 94 22.14 2.83 -3.07
N ASN A 95 23.36 2.43 -3.43
CA ASN A 95 24.29 3.28 -4.15
C ASN A 95 23.79 3.54 -5.57
N GLU A 96 23.22 2.53 -6.23
CA GLU A 96 22.62 2.67 -7.56
C GLU A 96 21.45 3.66 -7.57
N VAL A 97 20.60 3.63 -6.53
CA VAL A 97 19.50 4.60 -6.39
C VAL A 97 20.02 6.02 -6.19
N GLU A 98 21.04 6.20 -5.37
CA GLU A 98 21.67 7.50 -5.15
C GLU A 98 22.33 8.03 -6.42
N GLU A 99 23.02 7.17 -7.18
CA GLU A 99 23.61 7.52 -8.47
C GLU A 99 22.55 7.87 -9.51
N TRP A 100 21.43 7.14 -9.55
CA TRP A 100 20.32 7.44 -10.46
C TRP A 100 19.70 8.81 -10.16
N LEU A 101 19.45 9.11 -8.88
CA LEU A 101 18.93 10.42 -8.46
C LEU A 101 19.90 11.55 -8.76
N ALA A 102 21.22 11.31 -8.67
CA ALA A 102 22.23 12.29 -9.00
C ALA A 102 22.38 12.51 -10.51
N SER A 103 22.32 11.45 -11.31
CA SER A 103 22.61 11.48 -12.75
C SER A 103 21.39 11.79 -13.62
N ALA A 104 20.21 11.24 -13.28
CA ALA A 104 18.97 11.37 -14.05
C ALA A 104 17.72 11.65 -13.18
N PRO A 105 17.71 12.74 -12.38
CA PRO A 105 16.62 13.07 -11.47
C PRO A 105 15.26 13.28 -12.16
N GLY A 106 15.27 13.77 -13.42
CA GLY A 106 14.03 13.87 -14.21
C GLY A 106 13.45 12.50 -14.56
N GLY A 107 14.32 11.50 -14.80
CA GLY A 107 13.92 10.11 -15.01
C GLY A 107 13.38 9.49 -13.75
N ALA A 108 14.04 9.68 -12.60
CA ALA A 108 13.54 9.23 -11.30
C ALA A 108 12.18 9.86 -10.94
N ALA A 109 11.99 11.15 -11.20
CA ALA A 109 10.69 11.81 -10.99
C ALA A 109 9.61 11.32 -11.97
N ALA A 110 9.95 11.06 -13.24
CA ALA A 110 9.02 10.50 -14.21
C ALA A 110 8.61 9.06 -13.84
N PHE A 111 9.59 8.22 -13.48
CA PHE A 111 9.35 6.90 -12.91
C PHE A 111 8.43 6.98 -11.71
N ALA A 112 8.75 7.82 -10.71
CA ALA A 112 7.92 7.96 -9.53
C ALA A 112 6.48 8.38 -9.88
N ARG A 113 6.28 9.33 -10.82
CA ARG A 113 4.92 9.73 -11.25
C ARG A 113 4.17 8.62 -12.00
N VAL A 114 4.86 7.86 -12.84
CA VAL A 114 4.23 6.74 -13.57
C VAL A 114 3.92 5.61 -12.61
N PHE A 115 4.89 5.24 -11.76
CA PHE A 115 4.73 4.23 -10.72
C PHE A 115 3.67 4.62 -9.71
N ASP A 116 3.58 5.88 -9.28
CA ASP A 116 2.52 6.36 -8.38
C ASP A 116 1.18 6.55 -9.10
N ARG A 117 1.14 6.67 -10.42
CA ARG A 117 -0.11 6.71 -11.19
C ARG A 117 -0.66 5.30 -11.40
N ILE A 118 0.21 4.35 -11.70
CA ILE A 118 -0.10 2.92 -11.70
C ILE A 118 -0.48 2.51 -10.26
N GLY A 119 0.33 2.94 -9.29
CA GLY A 119 0.23 2.69 -7.86
C GLY A 119 -0.93 3.38 -7.15
N GLY A 120 -1.32 4.57 -7.63
CA GLY A 120 -2.45 5.36 -7.14
C GLY A 120 -3.81 4.78 -7.50
N GLY A 121 -3.83 3.71 -8.28
CA GLY A 121 -4.96 2.79 -8.43
C GLY A 121 -4.58 1.32 -8.17
N ALA A 122 -3.35 1.04 -7.78
CA ALA A 122 -2.86 -0.31 -7.55
C ALA A 122 -1.70 -0.29 -6.55
N VAL A 123 -2.03 -0.47 -5.28
CA VAL A 123 -1.36 -1.57 -4.58
C VAL A 123 -1.40 -2.72 -5.59
N VAL A 124 -0.26 -3.20 -6.07
CA VAL A 124 -0.24 -4.40 -6.92
C VAL A 124 -0.64 -5.55 -6.00
N GLU A 125 -1.94 -5.65 -5.76
CA GLU A 125 -2.57 -6.92 -5.50
C GLU A 125 -2.43 -7.72 -6.77
N ALA A 126 -1.74 -8.85 -6.63
CA ALA A 126 -1.91 -9.99 -7.50
C ALA A 126 -3.41 -10.17 -7.79
N GLY A 127 -3.84 -9.76 -9.00
CA GLY A 127 -5.22 -9.80 -9.50
C GLY A 127 -6.33 -9.76 -8.43
N ASP A 128 -6.79 -8.57 -8.02
CA ASP A 128 -7.91 -8.36 -7.08
C ASP A 128 -7.97 -9.49 -6.03
N ASP A 129 -7.00 -9.51 -5.11
CA ASP A 129 -6.96 -10.50 -4.05
C ASP A 129 -8.31 -10.44 -3.33
N PRO A 130 -9.14 -11.50 -3.36
CA PRO A 130 -10.48 -11.46 -2.81
C PRO A 130 -10.49 -10.99 -1.35
N VAL A 131 -9.41 -11.26 -0.61
CA VAL A 131 -9.25 -10.81 0.78
C VAL A 131 -9.18 -9.29 0.88
N THR A 132 -8.49 -8.63 -0.04
CA THR A 132 -8.33 -7.17 0.05
C THR A 132 -9.54 -6.41 -0.50
N LEU A 133 -10.22 -6.95 -1.51
CA LEU A 133 -11.56 -6.48 -1.89
C LEU A 133 -12.52 -6.52 -0.69
N VAL A 134 -12.54 -7.62 0.06
CA VAL A 134 -13.36 -7.74 1.28
C VAL A 134 -12.91 -6.75 2.35
N ARG A 135 -11.60 -6.61 2.59
CA ARG A 135 -11.06 -5.67 3.59
C ARG A 135 -11.48 -4.23 3.30
N ARG A 136 -11.38 -3.81 2.04
CA ARG A 136 -11.78 -2.47 1.59
C ARG A 136 -13.24 -2.20 1.91
N GLU A 137 -14.10 -3.19 1.72
CA GLU A 137 -15.52 -3.04 1.97
C GLU A 137 -15.84 -3.03 3.47
N ILE A 138 -15.16 -3.85 4.28
CA ILE A 138 -15.24 -3.77 5.75
C ILE A 138 -14.84 -2.38 6.24
N GLU A 139 -13.76 -1.81 5.72
CA GLU A 139 -13.30 -0.45 6.09
C GLU A 139 -14.28 0.63 5.65
N ARG A 140 -14.84 0.53 4.43
CA ARG A 140 -15.88 1.43 3.91
C ARG A 140 -17.07 1.53 4.85
N TRP A 141 -17.50 0.39 5.40
CA TRP A 141 -18.61 0.31 6.36
C TRP A 141 -18.17 0.50 7.81
N ARG A 142 -16.89 0.84 8.07
CA ARG A 142 -16.32 0.99 9.41
C ARG A 142 -16.56 -0.22 10.31
N ASN A 143 -16.56 -1.41 9.71
CA ASN A 143 -16.81 -2.68 10.37
C ASN A 143 -18.16 -2.74 11.11
N HIS A 144 -19.20 -2.09 10.56
CA HIS A 144 -20.56 -2.12 11.09
C HIS A 144 -21.58 -2.28 9.94
N PHE A 145 -22.40 -3.32 10.02
CA PHE A 145 -23.32 -3.72 8.96
C PHE A 145 -24.73 -3.76 9.52
N ALA A 146 -25.38 -2.60 9.57
CA ALA A 146 -26.62 -2.37 10.32
C ALA A 146 -27.77 -3.33 9.95
N ASP A 147 -27.86 -3.73 8.68
CA ASP A 147 -28.85 -4.68 8.18
C ASP A 147 -28.57 -6.12 8.67
N LEU A 148 -27.31 -6.56 8.65
CA LEU A 148 -26.89 -7.86 9.17
C LEU A 148 -26.99 -7.91 10.69
N ASP A 149 -26.58 -6.85 11.39
CA ASP A 149 -26.67 -6.76 12.85
C ASP A 149 -28.13 -6.80 13.30
N ALA A 150 -29.02 -6.01 12.67
CA ALA A 150 -30.45 -6.05 12.98
C ALA A 150 -31.10 -7.42 12.68
N ALA A 151 -30.69 -8.09 11.59
CA ALA A 151 -31.17 -9.44 11.28
C ALA A 151 -30.70 -10.48 12.30
N ALA A 152 -29.45 -10.36 12.78
CA ALA A 152 -28.90 -11.21 13.82
C ALA A 152 -29.60 -11.00 15.17
N GLU A 153 -29.90 -9.75 15.54
CA GLU A 153 -30.67 -9.41 16.75
C GLU A 153 -32.09 -9.98 16.70
N ALA A 154 -32.81 -9.79 15.58
CA ALA A 154 -34.14 -10.35 15.41
C ALA A 154 -34.14 -11.89 15.49
N LEU A 155 -33.13 -12.55 14.91
CA LEU A 155 -32.97 -14.00 15.01
C LEU A 155 -32.67 -14.44 16.45
N ALA A 156 -31.85 -13.68 17.18
CA ALA A 156 -31.57 -13.93 18.59
C ALA A 156 -32.85 -13.88 19.46
N ASP A 157 -33.72 -12.90 19.20
CA ASP A 157 -35.03 -12.78 19.85
C ASP A 157 -35.97 -13.93 19.49
N GLU A 158 -36.00 -14.36 18.22
CA GLU A 158 -36.78 -15.53 17.77
C GLU A 158 -36.33 -16.82 18.46
N LEU A 159 -35.02 -17.00 18.61
CA LEU A 159 -34.42 -18.14 19.32
C LEU A 159 -34.69 -18.06 20.83
N ARG A 160 -35.28 -16.95 21.31
CA ARG A 160 -35.58 -16.68 22.73
C ARG A 160 -34.35 -16.94 23.58
N LEU A 161 -33.21 -16.38 23.19
CA LEU A 161 -31.92 -16.49 23.88
C LEU A 161 -31.98 -15.79 25.25
N GLY A 162 -32.71 -16.39 26.20
CA GLY A 162 -32.83 -15.94 27.59
C GLY A 162 -32.25 -16.93 28.60
N ALA A 163 -31.86 -18.14 28.16
CA ALA A 163 -31.51 -19.26 29.05
C ALA A 163 -30.03 -19.69 29.02
N GLY A 164 -29.16 -18.97 28.33
CA GLY A 164 -27.70 -19.20 28.36
C GLY A 164 -27.17 -20.35 27.50
N ASP A 165 -28.02 -21.23 26.95
CA ASP A 165 -27.61 -22.27 25.99
C ASP A 165 -27.85 -21.85 24.53
N LEU A 166 -26.95 -21.03 24.02
CA LEU A 166 -26.96 -20.56 22.62
C LEU A 166 -26.77 -21.72 21.63
N TYR A 167 -25.88 -22.66 21.96
CA TYR A 167 -25.58 -23.79 21.08
C TYR A 167 -26.81 -24.68 20.89
N GLY A 168 -27.50 -25.05 21.97
CA GLY A 168 -28.71 -25.86 21.92
C GLY A 168 -29.84 -25.19 21.15
N ALA A 169 -30.04 -23.89 21.34
CA ALA A 169 -31.05 -23.12 20.62
C ALA A 169 -30.81 -23.11 19.10
N ILE A 170 -29.57 -22.87 18.67
CA ILE A 170 -29.19 -22.90 17.25
C ILE A 170 -29.31 -24.33 16.70
N ALA A 171 -28.87 -25.34 17.46
CA ALA A 171 -28.96 -26.74 17.06
C ALA A 171 -30.42 -27.16 16.79
N GLU A 172 -31.34 -26.80 17.69
CA GLU A 172 -32.76 -27.11 17.51
C GLU A 172 -33.37 -26.33 16.34
N ARG A 173 -32.97 -25.06 16.13
CA ARG A 173 -33.41 -24.28 14.96
C ARG A 173 -32.97 -24.92 13.64
N LEU A 174 -31.71 -25.32 13.53
CA LEU A 174 -31.17 -26.02 12.37
C LEU A 174 -31.91 -27.33 12.13
N ARG A 175 -32.23 -28.09 13.19
CA ARG A 175 -32.98 -29.35 13.09
C ARG A 175 -34.43 -29.13 12.67
N ALA A 176 -35.15 -28.26 13.37
CA ALA A 176 -36.61 -28.10 13.22
C ALA A 176 -37.00 -27.34 11.95
N LYS A 177 -36.28 -26.27 11.61
CA LYS A 177 -36.61 -25.42 10.45
C LYS A 177 -35.85 -25.83 9.19
N HIS A 178 -34.58 -26.22 9.33
CA HIS A 178 -33.70 -26.50 8.19
C HIS A 178 -33.41 -27.99 8.01
N GLY A 179 -33.92 -28.88 8.88
CA GLY A 179 -33.70 -30.33 8.78
C GLY A 179 -32.23 -30.73 8.81
N LEU A 180 -31.36 -29.95 9.47
CA LEU A 180 -29.93 -30.21 9.59
C LEU A 180 -29.60 -30.64 11.03
N THR A 181 -28.93 -31.78 11.18
CA THR A 181 -28.43 -32.24 12.49
C THR A 181 -26.94 -31.93 12.65
N ILE A 182 -26.47 -31.67 13.87
CA ILE A 182 -25.04 -31.42 14.12
C ILE A 182 -24.37 -32.70 14.62
N ARG A 183 -23.17 -33.00 14.12
CA ARG A 183 -22.37 -34.14 14.55
C ARG A 183 -20.92 -33.72 14.79
N VAL A 184 -20.40 -34.04 15.98
CA VAL A 184 -18.97 -33.90 16.26
C VAL A 184 -18.27 -35.17 15.81
N LEU A 185 -17.22 -35.03 15.00
CA LEU A 185 -16.42 -36.12 14.47
C LEU A 185 -14.97 -36.01 14.97
N PRO A 186 -14.27 -37.14 15.14
CA PRO A 186 -12.88 -37.10 15.55
C PRO A 186 -11.97 -36.52 14.45
N ALA A 187 -10.81 -36.01 14.84
CA ALA A 187 -9.93 -35.24 13.95
C ALA A 187 -9.41 -36.05 12.76
N ASP A 188 -9.27 -37.36 12.90
CA ASP A 188 -8.84 -38.29 11.84
C ASP A 188 -9.89 -38.42 10.71
N VAL A 189 -11.17 -38.23 11.01
CA VAL A 189 -12.27 -38.25 10.03
C VAL A 189 -12.39 -36.91 9.28
N LEU A 190 -11.91 -35.81 9.88
CA LEU A 190 -11.90 -34.46 9.30
C LEU A 190 -10.48 -33.84 9.36
N PRO A 191 -9.49 -34.40 8.63
CA PRO A 191 -8.08 -34.00 8.79
C PRO A 191 -7.78 -32.59 8.31
N ASP A 192 -8.40 -32.15 7.21
CA ASP A 192 -8.08 -30.86 6.54
C ASP A 192 -9.10 -29.75 6.83
N THR A 193 -10.16 -30.03 7.59
CA THR A 193 -11.26 -29.08 7.79
C THR A 193 -11.82 -29.14 9.20
N LEU A 194 -12.18 -27.98 9.77
CA LEU A 194 -12.79 -27.91 11.10
C LEU A 194 -14.32 -28.06 11.06
N ARG A 195 -14.92 -27.85 9.89
CA ARG A 195 -16.36 -27.91 9.66
C ARG A 195 -16.63 -28.36 8.23
N ARG A 196 -17.62 -29.23 8.06
CA ARG A 196 -18.12 -29.67 6.75
C ARG A 196 -19.64 -29.76 6.77
N LEU A 197 -20.29 -29.21 5.76
CA LEU A 197 -21.72 -29.40 5.53
C LEU A 197 -21.93 -30.58 4.57
N ASP A 198 -22.58 -31.63 5.06
CA ASP A 198 -22.99 -32.77 4.25
C ASP A 198 -24.48 -32.65 3.92
N LEU A 199 -24.78 -32.26 2.69
CA LEU A 199 -26.17 -32.10 2.22
C LEU A 199 -26.89 -33.43 1.98
N HIS A 200 -26.17 -34.53 1.71
CA HIS A 200 -26.79 -35.84 1.49
C HIS A 200 -27.27 -36.42 2.82
N ALA A 201 -26.42 -36.38 3.84
CA ALA A 201 -26.79 -36.82 5.18
C ALA A 201 -27.61 -35.76 5.95
N ARG A 202 -27.70 -34.54 5.42
CA ARG A 202 -28.25 -33.34 6.10
C ARG A 202 -27.59 -33.11 7.46
N GLN A 203 -26.25 -33.16 7.49
CA GLN A 203 -25.46 -33.03 8.71
C GLN A 203 -24.46 -31.88 8.62
N LEU A 204 -24.41 -31.07 9.67
CA LEU A 204 -23.27 -30.20 9.93
C LEU A 204 -22.25 -30.98 10.77
N GLN A 205 -21.15 -31.35 10.14
CA GLN A 205 -20.06 -32.09 10.76
C GLN A 205 -19.02 -31.09 11.32
N LEU A 206 -18.68 -31.22 12.60
CA LEU A 206 -17.71 -30.39 13.31
C LEU A 206 -16.55 -31.24 13.80
N SER A 207 -15.32 -30.72 13.71
CA SER A 207 -14.15 -31.38 14.29
C SER A 207 -14.20 -31.32 15.82
N GLU A 208 -13.80 -32.39 16.49
CA GLU A 208 -13.66 -32.44 17.95
C GLU A 208 -12.62 -31.46 18.48
N MET A 209 -11.66 -31.03 17.65
CA MET A 209 -10.61 -30.06 17.98
C MET A 209 -11.15 -28.65 18.26
N LEU A 210 -12.39 -28.36 17.85
CA LEU A 210 -13.04 -27.09 18.15
C LEU A 210 -13.42 -27.02 19.63
N ASP A 211 -13.03 -25.94 20.30
CA ASP A 211 -13.51 -25.62 21.64
C ASP A 211 -15.01 -25.27 21.65
N PRO A 212 -15.68 -25.22 22.83
CA PRO A 212 -17.12 -24.94 22.90
C PRO A 212 -17.55 -23.62 22.24
N ALA A 213 -16.73 -22.56 22.34
CA ALA A 213 -17.02 -21.26 21.74
C ALA A 213 -16.96 -21.32 20.22
N SER A 214 -15.92 -21.95 19.67
CA SER A 214 -15.72 -22.14 18.24
C SER A 214 -16.78 -23.06 17.62
N ARG A 215 -17.24 -24.09 18.36
CA ARG A 215 -18.40 -24.90 17.94
C ARG A 215 -19.67 -24.07 17.86
N THR A 216 -19.92 -23.23 18.86
CA THR A 216 -21.08 -22.33 18.89
C THR A 216 -21.05 -21.34 17.73
N PHE A 217 -19.88 -20.75 17.45
CA PHE A 217 -19.68 -19.89 16.29
C PHE A 217 -19.89 -20.66 14.97
N ALA A 218 -19.37 -21.89 14.86
CA ALA A 218 -19.49 -22.69 13.65
C ALA A 218 -20.95 -23.00 13.28
N VAL A 219 -21.80 -23.30 14.28
CA VAL A 219 -23.23 -23.55 14.07
C VAL A 219 -23.99 -22.26 13.77
N ALA A 220 -23.65 -21.15 14.44
CA ALA A 220 -24.22 -19.82 14.17
C ALA A 220 -23.89 -19.36 12.75
N PHE A 221 -22.64 -19.52 12.32
CA PHE A 221 -22.20 -19.21 10.97
C PHE A 221 -22.98 -20.01 9.93
N GLN A 222 -23.20 -21.32 10.16
CA GLN A 222 -23.99 -22.12 9.23
C GLN A 222 -25.44 -21.65 9.15
N LEU A 223 -26.02 -21.24 10.28
CA LEU A 223 -27.37 -20.68 10.30
C LEU A 223 -27.45 -19.35 9.53
N GLY A 224 -26.43 -18.49 9.61
CA GLY A 224 -26.37 -17.24 8.86
C GLY A 224 -26.14 -17.40 7.35
N GLN A 225 -25.76 -18.59 6.87
CA GLN A 225 -25.59 -18.88 5.44
C GLN A 225 -26.85 -19.40 4.75
N ILE A 226 -27.93 -19.69 5.51
CA ILE A 226 -29.16 -20.32 5.00
C ILE A 226 -30.32 -19.33 5.08
#